data_AF-A0A6C0KE08-F1
#
_entry.id   AF-A0A6C0KE08-F1
#
_cell.length_a   1.000
_cell.length_b   1.000
_cell.length_c   1.000
_cell.angle_alpha   90.00
_cell.angle_beta   90.00
_cell.angle_gamma   90.00
#
_symmetry.space_group_name_H-M   'P 1'
#
loop_
_entity.id
_entity.type
_entity.pdbx_description
1 polymer ?
#
loop_
_entity_poly.entity_id
_entity_poly.type
_entity_poly.pdbx_seq_one_letter_code
_entity_poly.pdbx_strand_id
1 'polypeptide(L)'
;MFKPNDSVYVEYGSSGRVVSYNPYTNDILILHRLSEKSWLQVKYNAKYVKTSTNDLFWDIRTPFVTPKPTMLETIYAYLGFR
;
A
#
# COMPACT_ATOMS: atom_id res chain seq x y z
N MET A 1 -0.31 -16.24 -5.97
CA MET A 1 -1.25 -15.12 -6.18
C MET A 1 -1.10 -14.16 -5.00
N PHE A 2 -0.89 -12.88 -5.27
CA PHE A 2 -0.70 -11.87 -4.21
C PHE A 2 -2.01 -11.58 -3.49
N LYS A 3 -1.96 -11.44 -2.17
CA LYS A 3 -3.08 -11.04 -1.33
C LYS A 3 -2.82 -9.65 -0.73
N PRO A 4 -3.88 -8.86 -0.46
CA PRO A 4 -3.73 -7.64 0.32
C PRO A 4 -3.00 -7.93 1.62
N ASN A 5 -2.13 -6.99 2.03
CA ASN A 5 -1.24 -7.06 3.19
C ASN A 5 -0.02 -7.99 3.08
N ASP A 6 0.14 -8.75 1.99
CA ASP A 6 1.35 -9.54 1.74
C ASP A 6 2.58 -8.63 1.66
N SER A 7 3.67 -9.06 2.28
CA SER A 7 4.97 -8.40 2.18
C SER A 7 5.67 -8.83 0.89
N VAL A 8 6.14 -7.86 0.10
CA VAL A 8 6.71 -8.10 -1.23
C VAL A 8 7.99 -7.31 -1.47
N TYR A 9 8.83 -7.83 -2.36
CA TYR A 9 9.99 -7.16 -2.92
C TYR A 9 9.78 -6.90 -4.41
N VAL A 10 10.15 -5.70 -4.84
CA VAL A 10 10.24 -5.31 -6.24
C VAL A 10 11.70 -5.47 -6.66
N GLU A 11 11.94 -6.05 -7.83
CA GLU A 11 13.25 -6.44 -8.35
C GLU A 11 14.32 -5.31 -8.33
N TYR A 12 13.88 -4.05 -8.29
CA TYR A 12 14.74 -2.85 -8.21
C TYR A 12 15.02 -2.37 -6.77
N GLY A 13 15.00 -3.27 -5.79
CA GLY A 13 15.45 -2.99 -4.42
C GLY A 13 14.42 -2.26 -3.53
N SER A 14 13.19 -2.10 -3.99
CA SER A 14 12.10 -1.56 -3.17
C SER A 14 11.31 -2.68 -2.54
N SER A 15 10.91 -2.50 -1.28
CA SER A 15 10.00 -3.41 -0.58
C SER A 15 8.71 -2.69 -0.25
N GLY A 16 7.63 -3.45 -0.08
CA GLY A 16 6.33 -2.87 0.16
C GLY A 16 5.30 -3.89 0.65
N ARG A 17 4.10 -3.40 0.95
CA ARG A 17 2.93 -4.24 1.23
C ARG A 17 1.93 -4.14 0.10
N VAL A 18 1.35 -5.27 -0.29
CA VAL A 18 0.32 -5.30 -1.33
C VAL A 18 -0.94 -4.62 -0.80
N VAL A 19 -1.43 -3.61 -1.52
CA VAL A 19 -2.74 -2.99 -1.27
C VAL A 19 -3.82 -3.73 -2.04
N SER A 20 -3.55 -3.99 -3.32
CA SER A 20 -4.46 -4.72 -4.20
C SER A 20 -3.70 -5.37 -5.35
N TYR A 21 -4.29 -6.44 -5.90
CA TYR A 21 -3.77 -7.16 -7.06
C TYR A 21 -4.90 -7.42 -8.04
N ASN A 22 -4.70 -7.06 -9.31
CA ASN A 22 -5.62 -7.37 -10.40
C ASN A 22 -5.03 -8.50 -11.26
N PRO A 23 -5.56 -9.74 -11.18
CA PRO A 23 -5.05 -10.86 -11.96
C PRO A 23 -5.30 -10.72 -13.46
N TYR A 24 -6.29 -9.93 -13.88
CA TYR A 24 -6.64 -9.77 -15.30
C TYR A 24 -5.66 -8.84 -16.02
N THR A 25 -5.21 -7.77 -15.38
CA THR A 25 -4.22 -6.84 -15.95
C THR A 25 -2.79 -7.13 -15.50
N ASN A 26 -2.64 -8.04 -14.53
CA ASN A 26 -1.39 -8.32 -13.83
C ASN A 26 -0.79 -7.10 -13.12
N ASP A 27 -1.64 -6.13 -12.78
CA ASP A 27 -1.24 -4.96 -12.00
C ASP A 27 -1.27 -5.26 -10.51
N ILE A 28 -0.29 -4.74 -9.80
CA ILE A 28 -0.24 -4.80 -8.34
C ILE A 28 0.01 -3.40 -7.79
N LEU A 29 -0.79 -3.00 -6.81
CA LEU A 29 -0.62 -1.76 -6.08
C LEU A 29 0.11 -2.07 -4.78
N ILE A 30 1.25 -1.41 -4.59
CA ILE A 30 2.14 -1.66 -3.45
C ILE A 30 2.29 -0.36 -2.65
N LEU A 31 2.14 -0.46 -1.34
CA LEU A 31 2.44 0.60 -0.39
C LEU A 31 3.89 0.48 0.06
N HIS A 32 4.69 1.50 -0.24
CA HIS A 32 6.06 1.68 0.22
C HIS A 32 6.09 2.59 1.43
N ARG A 33 6.96 2.29 2.38
CA ARG A 33 7.30 3.21 3.46
C ARG A 33 8.53 4.02 3.05
N LEU A 34 8.40 5.33 2.94
CA LEU A 34 9.53 6.23 2.64
C LEU A 34 10.24 6.69 3.94
N SER A 35 9.46 6.91 5.01
CA SER A 35 9.97 7.29 6.33
C SER A 35 9.00 6.84 7.42
N GLU A 36 9.28 7.16 8.69
CA GLU A 36 8.42 6.72 9.79
C GLU A 36 6.95 7.12 9.65
N LYS A 37 6.70 8.29 9.06
CA LYS A 37 5.38 8.92 8.90
C LYS A 37 5.02 9.18 7.43
N SER A 38 5.75 8.60 6.49
CA SER A 38 5.53 8.82 5.05
C SER A 38 5.42 7.50 4.31
N TRP A 39 4.36 7.40 3.52
CA TRP A 39 4.05 6.23 2.71
C TRP A 39 3.69 6.67 1.30
N LEU A 40 4.02 5.82 0.33
CA LEU A 40 3.77 6.05 -1.08
C LEU A 40 3.14 4.80 -1.70
N GLN A 41 2.02 4.97 -2.39
CA GLN A 41 1.43 3.88 -3.18
C GLN A 41 1.92 3.96 -4.61
N VAL A 42 2.46 2.86 -5.11
CA VAL A 42 2.98 2.75 -6.48
C VAL A 42 2.41 1.51 -7.14
N LYS A 43 1.99 1.65 -8.39
CA LYS A 43 1.50 0.55 -9.22
C LYS A 43 2.67 -0.08 -9.98
N TYR A 44 2.76 -1.40 -9.94
CA TYR A 44 3.74 -2.20 -10.66
C TYR A 44 3.05 -3.26 -11.51
N ASN A 45 3.80 -3.79 -12.48
CA ASN A 45 3.45 -5.08 -13.07
C ASN A 45 3.93 -6.19 -12.14
N ALA A 46 3.02 -7.12 -11.78
CA ALA A 46 3.28 -8.17 -10.82
C ALA A 46 4.40 -9.15 -11.24
N LYS A 47 4.81 -9.15 -12.53
CA LYS A 47 5.97 -9.93 -13.02
C LYS A 47 7.29 -9.53 -12.34
N TYR A 48 7.42 -8.27 -11.93
CA TYR A 48 8.64 -7.73 -11.30
C TYR A 48 8.59 -7.77 -9.78
N VAL A 49 7.57 -8.43 -9.22
CA VAL A 49 7.29 -8.47 -7.80
C VAL A 49 7.41 -9.91 -7.30
N LYS A 50 8.07 -10.09 -6.17
CA LYS A 50 8.23 -11.39 -5.51
C LYS A 50 7.70 -11.29 -4.08
N THR A 51 6.98 -12.30 -3.62
CA THR A 51 6.57 -12.39 -2.23
C THR A 51 7.81 -12.54 -1.34
N SER A 52 7.88 -11.75 -0.28
CA SER A 52 8.87 -11.92 0.77
C SER A 52 8.39 -12.98 1.75
N THR A 53 9.25 -13.93 2.10
CA THR A 53 8.99 -14.84 3.23
C THR A 53 9.46 -14.27 4.57
N ASN A 54 10.26 -13.21 4.53
CA ASN A 54 10.71 -12.50 5.72
C ASN A 54 9.81 -11.28 5.93
N ASP A 55 9.37 -11.06 7.16
CA ASP A 55 8.78 -9.77 7.55
C ASP A 55 9.78 -8.67 7.13
N LEU A 56 9.29 -7.65 6.45
CA LEU A 56 10.12 -6.53 6.06
C LEU A 56 10.79 -5.97 7.33
N PHE A 57 12.05 -5.56 7.28
CA PHE A 57 12.75 -5.09 8.49
C PHE A 57 12.08 -3.86 9.13
N TRP A 58 11.25 -3.18 8.36
CA TRP A 58 10.42 -2.06 8.76
C TRP A 58 8.93 -2.44 8.83
N ASP A 59 8.57 -3.72 8.69
CA ASP A 59 7.20 -4.26 8.68
C ASP A 59 6.51 -3.79 9.94
N ILE A 60 5.68 -2.80 9.70
CA ILE A 60 4.97 -2.10 10.73
C ILE A 60 3.79 -3.02 11.04
N ARG A 61 3.84 -3.70 12.19
CA ARG A 61 2.64 -4.28 12.83
C ARG A 61 1.54 -3.24 13.05
N THR A 62 1.83 -1.95 12.81
CA THR A 62 0.86 -0.88 12.73
C THR A 62 -0.20 -1.25 11.70
N PRO A 63 -1.45 -1.45 12.13
CA PRO A 63 -2.54 -1.71 11.21
C PRO A 63 -2.65 -0.56 10.21
N PHE A 64 -3.14 -0.86 9.02
CA PHE A 64 -3.61 0.16 8.07
C PHE A 64 -4.67 1.00 8.77
N VAL A 65 -4.28 2.09 9.41
CA VAL A 65 -5.21 3.11 9.84
C VAL A 65 -5.44 3.94 8.59
N THR A 66 -6.51 3.63 7.86
CA THR A 66 -7.06 4.61 6.91
C THR A 66 -7.16 5.91 7.69
N PRO A 67 -6.46 6.99 7.30
CA PRO A 67 -6.53 8.23 8.04
C PRO A 67 -8.01 8.58 8.16
N LYS A 68 -8.50 8.70 9.39
CA LYS A 68 -9.86 9.17 9.60
C LYS A 68 -9.93 10.56 8.95
N PRO A 69 -10.95 10.84 8.14
CA PRO A 69 -11.10 12.14 7.53
C PRO A 69 -11.01 13.19 8.62
N THR A 70 -10.28 14.27 8.35
CA THR A 70 -10.19 15.39 9.28
C THR A 70 -11.60 15.94 9.55
N MET A 71 -11.76 16.65 10.67
CA MET A 71 -13.06 17.27 11.01
C MET A 71 -13.55 18.18 9.87
N LEU A 72 -12.65 18.89 9.20
CA LEU A 72 -12.94 19.73 8.04
C LEU A 72 -13.39 18.91 6.81
N GLU A 73 -12.69 17.85 6.44
CA GLU A 73 -13.09 16.99 5.32
C GLU A 73 -14.45 16.32 5.57
N THR A 74 -14.73 15.98 6.83
CA THR A 74 -16.04 15.45 7.26
C THR A 74 -17.15 16.51 7.11
N ILE A 75 -16.87 17.77 7.48
CA ILE A 75 -17.80 18.90 7.33
C ILE A 75 -18.07 19.19 5.86
N TYR A 76 -17.04 19.24 5.01
CA TYR A 76 -17.21 19.47 3.57
C TYR A 76 -18.02 18.36 2.90
N ALA A 77 -17.77 17.10 3.26
CA ALA A 77 -18.55 15.97 2.78
C ALA A 77 -20.03 16.04 3.24
N TYR A 78 -20.29 16.45 4.49
CA TYR A 78 -21.66 16.62 5.00
C TYR A 78 -22.42 17.76 4.30
N LEU A 79 -21.71 18.84 3.97
CA LEU A 79 -22.28 20.01 3.30
C LEU A 79 -22.37 19.85 1.77
N GLY A 80 -21.91 18.72 1.21
CA GLY A 80 -21.96 18.45 -0.23
C GLY A 80 -20.97 19.26 -1.06
N PHE A 81 -19.97 19.88 -0.43
CA PHE A 81 -18.87 20.53 -1.13
C PHE A 81 -17.86 19.45 -1.53
N ARG A 82 -17.77 19.18 -2.84
CA ARG A 82 -16.82 18.25 -3.45
C ARG A 82 -15.61 18.99 -4.00
#